data_AF-A0A6B8VV56-F1
#
_entry.id   AF-A0A6B8VV56-F1
#
_cell.length_a   1.000
_cell.length_b   1.000
_cell.length_c   1.000
_cell.angle_alpha   90.00
_cell.angle_beta   90.00
_cell.angle_gamma   90.00
#
_symmetry.space_group_name_H-M   'P 1'
#
loop_
_entity.id
_entity.type
_entity.pdbx_description
1 polymer ?
#
loop_
_entity_poly.entity_id
_entity_poly.type
_entity_poly.pdbx_seq_one_letter_code
_entity_poly.pdbx_strand_id
1 'polypeptide(L)'
;MGMPRLLIPDWIASELEAGRTHLQPMLDSAPFDRAAVRTVAGSGDFQIIDGHVRRVEPPSPSTWFPQLDPALAPAGEGCWSLPVTVTEEMFADAAVAVPRALGALIQLHRHGHRSLSSRLGPQAAMMDEVEVSVGSITRFLVDLGAAVGDTVHLHVDRARNFDVTR
;
A
#
# COMPACT_ATOMS: atom_id res chain seq x y z
N MET A 1 -15.73 -3.86 12.01
CA MET A 1 -15.20 -5.05 11.33
C MET A 1 -13.68 -4.94 11.35
N GLY A 2 -12.99 -5.80 12.10
CA GLY A 2 -11.53 -5.76 12.18
C GLY A 2 -10.91 -6.08 10.82
N MET A 3 -9.83 -5.39 10.46
CA MET A 3 -9.13 -5.68 9.21
C MET A 3 -8.53 -7.09 9.29
N PRO A 4 -8.64 -7.91 8.22
CA PRO A 4 -8.06 -9.24 8.20
C PRO A 4 -6.57 -9.18 8.53
N ARG A 5 -6.10 -10.11 9.36
CA ARG A 5 -4.68 -10.20 9.76
C ARG A 5 -3.74 -10.46 8.57
N LEU A 6 -4.29 -11.10 7.53
CA LEU A 6 -3.64 -11.47 6.28
C LEU A 6 -3.81 -10.37 5.23
N LEU A 7 -2.79 -10.07 4.43
CA LEU A 7 -2.92 -9.14 3.30
C LEU A 7 -3.40 -9.88 2.05
N ILE A 8 -3.98 -9.14 1.10
CA ILE A 8 -4.40 -9.67 -0.21
C ILE A 8 -3.27 -10.45 -0.92
N PRO A 9 -2.03 -9.93 -1.05
CA PRO A 9 -0.96 -10.67 -1.73
C PRO A 9 -0.57 -11.96 -0.99
N ASP A 10 -0.61 -11.99 0.34
CA ASP A 10 -0.36 -13.20 1.13
C ASP A 10 -1.45 -14.25 0.89
N TRP A 11 -2.70 -13.81 0.84
CA TRP A 11 -3.83 -14.68 0.54
C TRP A 11 -3.76 -15.24 -0.88
N ILE A 12 -3.52 -14.40 -1.90
CA ILE A 12 -3.36 -14.86 -3.29
C ILE A 12 -2.22 -15.87 -3.38
N ALA A 13 -1.07 -15.60 -2.75
CA ALA A 13 0.03 -16.56 -2.70
C ALA A 13 -0.42 -17.92 -2.13
N SER A 14 -1.16 -17.92 -1.01
CA SER A 14 -1.65 -19.17 -0.41
C SER A 14 -2.65 -19.94 -1.28
N GLU A 15 -3.46 -19.24 -2.08
CA GLU A 15 -4.35 -19.85 -3.06
C GLU A 15 -3.55 -20.55 -4.16
N LEU A 16 -2.51 -19.89 -4.69
CA LEU A 16 -1.64 -20.46 -5.72
C LEU A 16 -0.87 -21.69 -5.22
N GLU A 17 -0.33 -21.66 -4.00
CA GLU A 17 0.34 -22.82 -3.38
C GLU A 17 -0.60 -24.02 -3.22
N ALA A 18 -1.89 -23.75 -3.02
CA ALA A 18 -2.91 -24.79 -2.96
C ALA A 18 -3.50 -25.17 -4.33
N GLY A 19 -2.88 -24.72 -5.44
CA GLY A 19 -3.28 -25.03 -6.81
C GLY A 19 -4.52 -24.29 -7.31
N ARG A 20 -5.04 -23.32 -6.54
CA ARG A 20 -6.22 -22.53 -6.94
C ARG A 20 -5.76 -21.30 -7.72
N THR A 21 -5.97 -21.36 -9.03
CA THR A 21 -5.44 -20.35 -9.97
C THR A 21 -6.52 -19.61 -10.74
N HIS A 22 -7.73 -20.16 -10.88
CA HIS A 22 -8.81 -19.49 -11.60
C HIS A 22 -9.27 -18.22 -10.87
N LEU A 23 -9.18 -17.07 -11.54
CA LEU A 23 -9.49 -15.77 -10.95
C LEU A 23 -10.94 -15.69 -10.44
N GLN A 24 -11.90 -16.19 -11.21
CA GLN A 24 -13.32 -16.02 -10.86
C GLN A 24 -13.68 -16.72 -9.52
N PRO A 25 -13.37 -18.02 -9.33
CA PRO A 25 -13.50 -18.67 -8.03
C PRO A 25 -12.75 -17.97 -6.89
N MET A 26 -11.53 -17.47 -7.14
CA MET A 26 -10.77 -16.71 -6.13
C MET A 26 -11.53 -15.44 -5.70
N LEU A 27 -12.08 -14.67 -6.64
CA LEU A 27 -12.85 -13.46 -6.32
C LEU A 27 -14.13 -13.77 -5.53
N ASP A 28 -14.71 -14.94 -5.75
CA ASP A 28 -15.95 -15.36 -5.09
C ASP A 28 -15.71 -15.87 -3.66
N SER A 29 -14.50 -16.38 -3.36
CA SER A 29 -14.12 -16.89 -2.03
C SER A 29 -13.30 -15.91 -1.19
N ALA A 30 -12.78 -14.83 -1.79
CA ALA A 30 -11.86 -13.92 -1.13
C ALA A 30 -12.49 -13.23 0.11
N PRO A 31 -11.76 -13.14 1.24
CA PRO A 31 -12.20 -12.38 2.40
C PRO A 31 -11.94 -10.87 2.27
N PHE A 32 -11.82 -10.36 1.04
CA PHE A 32 -11.45 -8.98 0.71
C PHE A 32 -12.38 -8.40 -0.36
N ASP A 33 -12.29 -7.09 -0.58
CA ASP A 33 -12.98 -6.45 -1.69
C ASP A 33 -12.51 -6.99 -3.06
N ARG A 34 -13.46 -7.31 -3.94
CA ARG A 34 -13.20 -7.92 -5.26
C ARG A 34 -12.34 -7.04 -6.16
N ALA A 35 -12.49 -5.72 -6.10
CA ALA A 35 -11.70 -4.81 -6.92
C ALA A 35 -10.25 -4.75 -6.43
N ALA A 36 -10.04 -4.77 -5.11
CA ALA A 36 -8.71 -4.85 -4.52
C ALA A 36 -8.02 -6.19 -4.87
N VAL A 37 -8.72 -7.32 -4.73
CA VAL A 37 -8.17 -8.64 -5.14
C VAL A 37 -7.80 -8.65 -6.61
N ARG A 38 -8.67 -8.17 -7.50
CA ARG A 38 -8.38 -8.11 -8.94
C ARG A 38 -7.17 -7.20 -9.25
N THR A 39 -7.03 -6.08 -8.54
CA THR A 39 -5.89 -5.16 -8.71
C THR A 39 -4.57 -5.84 -8.36
N VAL A 40 -4.52 -6.51 -7.20
CA VAL A 40 -3.31 -7.22 -6.76
C VAL A 40 -3.02 -8.42 -7.65
N ALA A 41 -4.04 -9.22 -8.00
CA ALA A 41 -3.87 -10.39 -8.87
C ALA A 41 -3.37 -10.05 -10.28
N GLY A 42 -3.67 -8.85 -10.78
CA GLY A 42 -3.31 -8.43 -12.13
C GLY A 42 -2.04 -7.58 -12.24
N SER A 43 -1.29 -7.37 -11.16
CA SER A 43 -0.13 -6.47 -11.20
C SER A 43 0.92 -6.77 -10.13
N GLY A 44 2.13 -6.23 -10.29
CA GLY A 44 3.20 -6.38 -9.31
C GLY A 44 3.72 -7.82 -9.28
N ASP A 45 3.53 -8.51 -8.17
CA ASP A 45 3.98 -9.90 -7.98
C ASP A 45 3.17 -10.93 -8.76
N PHE A 46 2.00 -10.52 -9.28
CA PHE A 46 1.06 -11.40 -9.97
C PHE A 46 0.67 -10.86 -11.35
N GLN A 47 0.18 -11.77 -12.17
CA GLN A 47 -0.40 -11.50 -13.48
C GLN A 47 -1.59 -12.42 -13.73
N ILE A 48 -2.51 -11.96 -14.57
CA ILE A 48 -3.66 -12.75 -15.01
C ILE A 48 -3.43 -13.14 -16.47
N ILE A 49 -3.36 -14.44 -16.73
CA ILE A 49 -3.22 -15.02 -18.08
C ILE A 49 -4.36 -16.02 -18.29
N ASP A 50 -5.15 -15.84 -19.35
CA ASP A 50 -6.28 -16.70 -19.69
C ASP A 50 -7.25 -16.94 -18.51
N GLY A 51 -7.50 -15.90 -17.71
CA GLY A 51 -8.36 -15.95 -16.53
C GLY A 51 -7.76 -16.66 -15.31
N HIS A 52 -6.46 -17.00 -15.36
CA HIS A 52 -5.73 -17.62 -14.27
C HIS A 52 -4.70 -16.66 -13.67
N VAL A 53 -4.65 -16.58 -12.36
CA VAL A 53 -3.64 -15.84 -11.61
C VAL A 53 -2.36 -16.67 -11.56
N ARG A 54 -1.23 -16.02 -11.82
CA ARG A 54 0.12 -16.60 -11.72
C ARG A 54 1.07 -15.60 -11.08
N ARG A 55 2.17 -16.09 -10.52
CA ARG A 55 3.29 -15.21 -10.17
C ARG A 55 3.95 -14.65 -11.43
N VAL A 56 4.50 -13.45 -11.33
CA VAL A 56 5.35 -12.88 -12.38
C VAL A 56 6.75 -13.46 -12.26
N GLU A 57 7.32 -13.86 -13.39
CA GLU A 57 8.71 -14.31 -13.50
C GLU A 57 9.41 -13.52 -14.62
N PRO A 58 10.53 -12.83 -14.33
CA PRO A 58 11.15 -12.63 -13.01
C PRO A 58 10.31 -11.75 -12.06
N PRO A 59 10.54 -11.78 -10.74
CA PRO A 59 9.78 -10.98 -9.78
C PRO A 59 9.80 -9.48 -10.10
N SER A 60 8.65 -8.81 -9.95
CA SER A 60 8.52 -7.37 -10.13
C SER A 60 9.33 -6.60 -9.08
N PRO A 61 10.03 -5.51 -9.45
CA PRO A 61 10.65 -4.61 -8.48
C PRO A 61 9.63 -3.82 -7.65
N SER A 62 8.40 -3.66 -8.16
CA SER A 62 7.28 -3.06 -7.43
C SER A 62 6.41 -4.18 -6.86
N THR A 63 6.60 -4.48 -5.58
CA THR A 63 5.92 -5.57 -4.87
C THR A 63 4.71 -5.04 -4.09
N TRP A 64 3.71 -5.90 -3.91
CA TRP A 64 2.60 -5.71 -2.99
C TRP A 64 2.92 -6.17 -1.57
N PHE A 65 4.03 -6.89 -1.34
CA PHE A 65 4.41 -7.45 -0.05
C PHE A 65 5.29 -6.45 0.73
N PRO A 66 4.79 -5.84 1.84
CA PRO A 66 5.57 -4.89 2.61
C PRO A 66 6.91 -5.43 3.12
N GLN A 67 6.96 -6.71 3.49
CA GLN A 67 8.17 -7.39 3.96
C GLN A 67 9.22 -7.63 2.88
N LEU A 68 8.88 -7.47 1.60
CA LEU A 68 9.81 -7.62 0.49
C LEU A 68 10.21 -6.28 -0.13
N ASP A 69 9.55 -5.18 0.25
CA ASP A 69 9.85 -3.86 -0.28
C ASP A 69 11.04 -3.25 0.47
N PRO A 70 12.18 -2.96 -0.21
CA PRO A 70 13.39 -2.50 0.44
C PRO A 70 13.29 -1.08 1.01
N ALA A 71 12.29 -0.30 0.61
CA ALA A 71 12.07 1.04 1.15
C ALA A 71 11.31 1.03 2.48
N LEU A 72 10.70 -0.10 2.87
CA LEU A 72 9.88 -0.20 4.06
C LEU A 72 10.61 -0.87 5.23
N ALA A 73 10.49 -0.27 6.40
CA ALA A 73 10.98 -0.83 7.66
C ALA A 73 9.79 -1.22 8.56
N PRO A 74 9.84 -2.36 9.29
CA PRO A 74 8.83 -2.68 10.29
C PRO A 74 8.90 -1.68 11.45
N ALA A 75 7.75 -1.15 11.87
CA ALA A 75 7.63 -0.12 12.91
C ALA A 75 6.73 -0.55 14.09
N GLY A 76 6.43 -1.85 14.19
CA GLY A 76 5.51 -2.43 15.16
C GLY A 76 4.66 -3.53 14.53
N GLU A 77 3.75 -4.14 15.30
CA GLU A 77 2.91 -5.22 14.76
C GLU A 77 1.97 -4.68 13.66
N GLY A 78 2.28 -5.02 12.41
CA GLY A 78 1.49 -4.60 11.25
C GLY A 78 1.59 -3.12 10.89
N CYS A 79 2.57 -2.40 11.46
CA CYS A 79 2.91 -1.03 11.12
C CYS A 79 4.22 -1.00 10.31
N TRP A 80 4.24 -0.17 9.28
CA TRP A 80 5.39 0.00 8.39
C TRP A 80 5.78 1.46 8.32
N SER A 81 7.08 1.70 8.32
CA SER A 81 7.69 3.02 8.19
C SER A 81 8.35 3.16 6.82
N LEU A 82 8.08 4.28 6.14
CA LEU A 82 8.76 4.71 4.92
C LEU A 82 9.56 5.99 5.24
N PRO A 83 10.90 5.96 5.18
CA PRO A 83 11.69 7.18 5.26
C PRO A 83 11.50 8.00 3.97
N VAL A 84 11.25 9.30 4.14
CA VAL A 84 11.03 10.25 3.06
C VAL A 84 11.88 11.49 3.32
N THR A 85 12.68 11.88 2.32
CA THR A 85 13.37 13.18 2.35
C THR A 85 12.39 14.29 2.01
N VAL A 86 12.32 15.29 2.88
CA VAL A 86 11.44 16.45 2.72
C VAL A 86 11.93 17.31 1.55
N THR A 87 11.04 17.61 0.61
CA THR A 87 11.34 18.46 -0.56
C THR A 87 10.55 19.78 -0.51
N GLU A 88 10.91 20.74 -1.38
CA GLU A 88 10.18 22.01 -1.52
C GLU A 88 8.74 21.78 -1.99
N GLU A 89 8.52 20.84 -2.91
CA GLU A 89 7.20 20.49 -3.44
C GLU A 89 6.25 20.00 -2.34
N MET A 90 6.78 19.29 -1.33
CA MET A 90 5.98 18.85 -0.18
C MET A 90 5.51 20.01 0.70
N PHE A 91 6.19 21.18 0.67
CA PHE A 91 5.68 22.40 1.28
C PHE A 91 4.70 23.16 0.38
N ALA A 92 4.72 22.89 -0.93
CA ALA A 92 3.76 23.37 -1.91
C ALA A 92 2.57 22.41 -2.11
N ASP A 93 2.21 21.65 -1.07
CA ASP A 93 1.07 20.71 -1.03
C ASP A 93 1.11 19.56 -2.06
N ALA A 94 2.29 19.18 -2.56
CA ALA A 94 2.41 18.01 -3.42
C ALA A 94 2.00 16.72 -2.69
N ALA A 95 1.34 15.83 -3.43
CA ALA A 95 1.14 14.46 -2.99
C ALA A 95 2.49 13.72 -2.89
N VAL A 96 2.58 12.78 -1.96
CA VAL A 96 3.79 11.99 -1.74
C VAL A 96 3.59 10.62 -2.36
N ALA A 97 4.41 10.29 -3.36
CA ALA A 97 4.46 8.95 -3.93
C ALA A 97 4.95 7.95 -2.87
N VAL A 98 4.30 6.80 -2.78
CA VAL A 98 4.65 5.74 -1.84
C VAL A 98 4.73 4.39 -2.52
N PRO A 99 5.46 3.41 -1.96
CA PRO A 99 5.52 2.09 -2.54
C PRO A 99 4.16 1.41 -2.59
N ARG A 100 3.99 0.60 -3.64
CA ARG A 100 2.78 -0.20 -3.88
C ARG A 100 2.41 -1.10 -2.70
N ALA A 101 3.41 -1.59 -1.98
CA ALA A 101 3.21 -2.39 -0.77
C ALA A 101 2.37 -1.66 0.30
N LEU A 102 2.45 -0.33 0.41
CA LEU A 102 1.56 0.42 1.31
C LEU A 102 0.10 0.39 0.81
N GLY A 103 -0.13 0.34 -0.50
CA GLY A 103 -1.45 0.15 -1.08
C GLY A 103 -2.11 -1.18 -0.68
N ALA A 104 -1.33 -2.26 -0.54
CA ALA A 104 -1.84 -3.54 -0.04
C ALA A 104 -2.32 -3.45 1.42
N LEU A 105 -1.57 -2.73 2.29
CA LEU A 105 -1.92 -2.56 3.71
C LEU A 105 -3.31 -1.93 3.89
N ILE A 106 -3.65 -0.96 3.05
CA ILE A 106 -4.88 -0.18 3.15
C ILE A 106 -5.97 -0.62 2.16
N GLN A 107 -5.75 -1.75 1.48
CA GLN A 107 -6.65 -2.35 0.49
C GLN A 107 -7.10 -1.35 -0.59
N LEU A 108 -6.12 -0.65 -1.17
CA LEU A 108 -6.34 0.14 -2.37
C LEU A 108 -6.56 -0.77 -3.59
N HIS A 109 -7.29 -0.24 -4.55
CA HIS A 109 -7.49 -0.82 -5.87
C HIS A 109 -7.21 0.25 -6.91
N ARG A 110 -7.03 -0.15 -8.16
CA ARG A 110 -6.84 0.78 -9.29
C ARG A 110 -7.93 1.86 -9.32
N HIS A 111 -7.53 3.12 -9.44
CA HIS A 111 -8.39 4.31 -9.36
C HIS A 111 -9.17 4.46 -8.04
N GLY A 112 -8.81 3.67 -7.03
CA GLY A 112 -9.42 3.68 -5.72
C GLY A 112 -8.83 4.77 -4.84
N HIS A 113 -9.64 5.24 -3.90
CA HIS A 113 -9.21 6.15 -2.84
C HIS A 113 -9.57 5.58 -1.47
N ARG A 114 -8.79 5.98 -0.47
CA ARG A 114 -9.00 5.65 0.95
C ARG A 114 -8.72 6.89 1.79
N SER A 115 -9.46 6.99 2.89
CA SER A 115 -9.19 7.94 3.96
C SER A 115 -8.57 7.16 5.12
N LEU A 116 -7.40 7.61 5.56
CA LEU A 116 -6.65 7.08 6.69
C LEU A 116 -6.86 7.97 7.91
N SER A 117 -6.96 7.36 9.08
CA SER A 117 -7.04 8.10 10.35
C SER A 117 -5.67 8.66 10.70
N SER A 118 -5.58 9.93 11.09
CA SER A 118 -4.34 10.52 11.57
C SER A 118 -4.58 11.53 12.69
N ARG A 119 -3.52 11.87 13.44
CA ARG A 119 -3.58 12.85 14.53
C ARG A 119 -3.90 14.29 14.09
N LEU A 120 -3.61 14.63 12.83
CA LEU A 120 -3.86 15.97 12.24
C LEU A 120 -5.02 15.93 11.24
N GLY A 121 -6.00 15.05 11.46
CA GLY A 121 -7.18 14.87 10.60
C GLY A 121 -6.96 13.88 9.45
N PRO A 122 -8.03 13.48 8.74
CA PRO A 122 -7.95 12.38 7.79
C PRO A 122 -6.90 12.58 6.69
N GLN A 123 -6.11 11.55 6.41
CA GLN A 123 -5.10 11.55 5.35
C GLN A 123 -5.65 10.80 4.12
N ALA A 124 -5.64 11.44 2.96
CA ALA A 124 -6.03 10.78 1.72
C ALA A 124 -4.92 9.86 1.22
N ALA A 125 -5.30 8.71 0.69
CA ALA A 125 -4.45 7.82 -0.09
C ALA A 125 -5.20 7.42 -1.37
N MET A 126 -4.50 7.34 -2.48
CA MET A 126 -5.07 6.93 -3.75
C MET A 126 -4.12 6.04 -4.52
N MET A 127 -4.70 5.26 -5.43
CA MET A 127 -3.95 4.58 -6.46
C MET A 127 -4.51 5.02 -7.81
N ASP A 128 -3.63 5.39 -8.74
CA ASP A 128 -4.03 5.66 -10.11
C ASP A 128 -4.12 4.33 -10.91
N GLU A 129 -3.46 4.26 -12.06
CA GLU A 129 -3.30 3.02 -12.83
C GLU A 129 -2.36 2.03 -12.14
N VAL A 130 -1.23 2.52 -11.60
CA VAL A 130 -0.12 1.71 -11.06
C VAL A 130 0.60 2.33 -9.86
N GLU A 131 0.56 3.65 -9.72
CA GLU A 131 1.24 4.40 -8.67
C GLU A 131 0.32 4.58 -7.46
N VAL A 132 0.91 4.57 -6.29
CA VAL A 132 0.22 4.82 -5.02
C VAL A 132 0.77 6.12 -4.45
N SER A 133 -0.12 6.96 -3.95
CA SER A 133 0.26 8.20 -3.29
C SER A 133 -0.59 8.46 -2.06
N VAL A 134 -0.03 9.22 -1.13
CA VAL A 134 -0.78 9.90 -0.08
C VAL A 134 -0.87 11.38 -0.41
N GLY A 135 -1.97 12.03 -0.01
CA GLY A 135 -2.11 13.48 -0.16
C GLY A 135 -1.02 14.26 0.58
N SER A 136 -1.03 15.59 0.44
CA SER A 136 -0.09 16.50 1.10
C SER A 136 0.16 16.13 2.57
N ILE A 137 1.45 16.09 2.94
CA ILE A 137 1.91 15.92 4.32
C ILE A 137 2.36 17.26 4.95
N THR A 138 2.17 18.40 4.26
CA THR A 138 2.66 19.72 4.71
C THR A 138 2.25 20.03 6.15
N ARG A 139 1.01 19.69 6.53
CA ARG A 139 0.51 19.91 7.91
C ARG A 139 1.31 19.16 8.97
N PHE A 140 1.83 17.98 8.65
CA PHE A 140 2.70 17.24 9.56
C PHE A 140 4.10 17.82 9.59
N LEU A 141 4.63 18.22 8.44
CA LEU A 141 5.96 18.85 8.36
C LEU A 141 6.01 20.14 9.19
N VAL A 142 4.97 20.97 9.09
CA VAL A 142 4.82 22.20 9.90
C VAL A 142 4.73 21.88 11.39
N ASP A 143 3.89 20.90 11.76
CA ASP A 143 3.73 20.47 13.16
C ASP A 143 5.02 19.90 13.76
N LEU A 144 5.81 19.16 12.97
CA LEU A 144 7.12 18.65 13.36
C LEU A 144 8.24 19.70 13.31
N GLY A 145 7.98 20.88 12.76
CA GLY A 145 8.97 21.92 12.45
C GLY A 145 10.06 21.48 11.46
N ALA A 146 9.77 20.49 10.60
CA ALA A 146 10.74 19.91 9.67
C ALA A 146 11.19 20.93 8.61
N ALA A 147 12.38 20.73 8.06
CA ALA A 147 12.95 21.55 6.98
C ALA A 147 13.19 20.74 5.71
N VAL A 148 13.33 21.42 4.57
CA VAL A 148 13.76 20.78 3.32
C VAL A 148 15.12 20.10 3.54
N GLY A 149 15.22 18.84 3.10
CA GLY A 149 16.39 17.99 3.32
C GLY A 149 16.35 17.16 4.61
N ASP A 150 15.44 17.43 5.55
CA ASP A 150 15.20 16.54 6.68
C ASP A 150 14.66 15.19 6.17
N THR A 151 14.94 14.12 6.91
CA THR A 151 14.24 12.84 6.73
C THR A 151 13.10 12.77 7.73
N VAL A 152 11.90 12.44 7.26
CA VAL A 152 10.75 12.10 8.08
C VAL A 152 10.31 10.67 7.78
N HIS A 153 9.59 10.07 8.70
CA HIS A 153 9.09 8.70 8.61
C HIS A 153 7.57 8.71 8.47
N LEU A 154 7.06 8.20 7.35
CA LEU A 154 5.63 7.96 7.17
C LEU A 154 5.29 6.60 7.76
N HIS A 155 4.37 6.55 8.71
CA HIS A 155 3.90 5.33 9.35
C HIS A 155 2.52 4.97 8.85
N VAL A 156 2.34 3.74 8.38
CA VAL A 156 1.06 3.21 7.94
C VAL A 156 0.85 1.81 8.51
N ASP A 157 -0.33 1.58 9.09
CA ASP A 157 -0.70 0.28 9.62
C ASP A 157 -1.90 -0.35 8.90
N ARG A 158 -2.15 -1.63 9.20
CA ARG A 158 -3.30 -2.39 8.67
C ARG A 158 -4.66 -1.86 9.15
N ALA A 159 -4.71 -1.10 10.24
CA ALA A 159 -5.93 -0.45 10.73
C ALA A 159 -6.23 0.85 9.97
N ARG A 160 -5.39 1.22 9.00
CA ARG A 160 -5.47 2.46 8.21
C ARG A 160 -5.22 3.70 9.07
N ASN A 161 -4.36 3.58 10.06
CA ASN A 161 -3.77 4.73 10.73
C ASN A 161 -2.58 5.22 9.91
N PHE A 162 -2.41 6.53 9.89
CA PHE A 162 -1.33 7.25 9.25
C PHE A 162 -0.73 8.23 10.25
N ASP A 163 0.59 8.30 10.30
CA ASP A 163 1.28 9.36 11.02
C ASP A 163 2.61 9.71 10.35
N VAL A 164 3.17 10.86 10.72
CA VAL A 164 4.50 11.29 10.31
C VAL A 164 5.30 11.65 11.54
N THR A 165 6.50 11.09 11.66
CA THR A 165 7.47 11.42 12.71
C THR A 165 8.78 11.89 12.09
N ARG A 166 9.63 12.54 12.89
CA ARG A 166 11.05 12.64 12.57
C ARG A 166 11.77 11.33 12.84
#